data_AF-T0YSF1-F1
#
_entry.id   AF-T0YSF1-F1
#
_cell.length_a   1.000
_cell.length_b   1.000
_cell.length_c   1.000
_cell.angle_alpha   90.00
_cell.angle_beta   90.00
_cell.angle_gamma   90.00
#
_symmetry.space_group_name_H-M   'P 1'
#
loop_
_entity.id
_entity.type
_entity.pdbx_description
1 polymer ?
#
loop_
_entity_poly.entity_id
_entity_poly.type
_entity_poly.pdbx_seq_one_letter_code
_entity_poly.pdbx_strand_id
1 'polypeptide(L)'
;AHLLPRTEHDIPIRTVAVISLLCLVPVAWLLWHFSRISGLGAHAWGLAIGGVIFIALMGFLVSTVCGYMAGLIGSSNSPLSGIGILVVVVFALLLVAGIRLGLPATAGRALVAFALFVTSVVFAVASIANNNLQDLKTGQLVDATPAKQQWALVVGVIAGALVIPPVLDLLNHAYGFLGTPGVNPARALAR
;
A
#
# COMPACT_ATOMS: atom_id res chain seq x y z
N ALA A 1 -17.80 31.67 -8.75
CA ALA A 1 -18.14 31.85 -7.33
C ALA A 1 -18.31 30.46 -6.72
N HIS A 2 -17.45 30.08 -5.78
CA HIS A 2 -17.73 28.89 -4.97
C HIS A 2 -18.73 29.32 -3.89
N LEU A 3 -19.92 28.70 -3.87
CA LEU A 3 -21.01 29.00 -2.95
C LEU A 3 -20.81 28.38 -1.55
N LEU A 4 -19.72 27.62 -1.34
CA LEU A 4 -19.44 26.90 -0.11
C LEU A 4 -18.33 27.59 0.70
N PRO A 5 -18.31 27.40 2.04
CA PRO A 5 -17.18 27.77 2.88
C PRO A 5 -15.88 27.12 2.41
N ARG A 6 -14.73 27.80 2.59
CA ARG A 6 -13.41 27.28 2.19
C ARG A 6 -13.05 25.93 2.82
N THR A 7 -13.63 25.62 3.98
CA THR A 7 -13.45 24.38 4.74
C THR A 7 -14.21 23.20 4.13
N GLU A 8 -15.07 23.44 3.15
CA GLU A 8 -15.83 22.42 2.41
C GLU A 8 -15.32 22.23 0.97
N HIS A 9 -14.28 22.96 0.59
CA HIS A 9 -13.65 22.81 -0.72
C HIS A 9 -12.73 21.59 -0.73
N ASP A 10 -13.29 20.45 -1.09
CA ASP A 10 -12.60 19.17 -1.29
C ASP A 10 -12.18 18.96 -2.75
N ILE A 11 -11.24 18.04 -3.00
CA ILE A 11 -10.95 17.60 -4.37
C ILE A 11 -12.21 16.93 -4.93
N PRO A 12 -12.67 17.28 -6.15
CA PRO A 12 -13.84 16.66 -6.74
C PRO A 12 -13.69 15.13 -6.78
N ILE A 13 -14.71 14.40 -6.31
CA ILE A 13 -14.68 12.93 -6.22
C ILE A 13 -14.36 12.27 -7.56
N ARG A 14 -14.76 12.88 -8.69
CA ARG A 14 -14.43 12.39 -10.03
C ARG A 14 -12.92 12.41 -10.28
N THR A 15 -12.24 13.48 -9.86
CA THR A 15 -10.79 13.61 -9.98
C THR A 15 -10.08 12.56 -9.15
N VAL A 16 -10.53 12.37 -7.89
CA VAL A 16 -9.99 11.32 -7.01
C VAL A 16 -10.18 9.94 -7.65
N ALA A 17 -11.39 9.62 -8.10
CA ALA A 17 -11.71 8.33 -8.73
C ALA A 17 -10.85 8.07 -9.98
N VAL A 18 -10.68 9.06 -10.85
CA VAL A 18 -9.83 8.94 -12.05
C VAL A 18 -8.37 8.72 -11.68
N ILE A 19 -7.82 9.50 -10.74
CA ILE A 19 -6.43 9.34 -10.29
C ILE A 19 -6.24 7.96 -9.65
N SER A 20 -7.15 7.53 -8.78
CA SER A 20 -7.10 6.20 -8.15
C SER A 20 -7.12 5.08 -9.19
N LEU A 21 -7.99 5.16 -10.20
CA LEU A 21 -8.05 4.18 -11.30
C LEU A 21 -6.75 4.17 -12.12
N LEU A 22 -6.19 5.35 -12.42
CA LEU A 22 -4.92 5.46 -13.13
C LEU A 22 -3.77 4.86 -12.32
N CYS A 23 -3.75 5.02 -11.00
CA CYS A 23 -2.76 4.41 -10.11
C CYS A 23 -2.84 2.88 -10.07
N LEU A 24 -3.97 2.27 -10.45
CA LEU A 24 -4.05 0.80 -10.57
C LEU A 24 -3.24 0.27 -11.76
N VAL A 25 -2.98 1.07 -12.79
CA VAL A 25 -2.20 0.65 -13.97
C VAL A 25 -0.74 0.32 -13.62
N PRO A 26 0.04 1.21 -12.97
CA PRO A 26 1.40 0.86 -12.55
C PRO A 26 1.42 -0.26 -11.52
N VAL A 27 0.40 -0.36 -10.64
CA VAL A 27 0.27 -1.51 -9.71
C VAL A 27 0.09 -2.81 -10.49
N ALA A 28 -0.80 -2.85 -11.49
CA ALA A 28 -1.00 -4.02 -12.34
C ALA A 28 0.30 -4.43 -13.04
N TRP A 29 1.02 -3.45 -13.60
CA TRP A 29 2.30 -3.68 -14.24
C TRP A 29 3.35 -4.23 -13.25
N LEU A 30 3.46 -3.66 -12.05
CA LEU A 30 4.38 -4.13 -11.01
C LEU A 30 4.08 -5.57 -10.58
N LEU A 31 2.82 -5.92 -10.36
CA LEU A 31 2.42 -7.29 -9.99
C LEU A 31 2.68 -8.28 -11.11
N TRP A 32 2.38 -7.90 -12.36
CA TRP A 32 2.67 -8.72 -13.53
C TRP A 32 4.18 -8.93 -13.69
N HIS A 33 4.97 -7.86 -13.63
CA HIS A 33 6.41 -7.89 -13.76
C HIS A 33 7.05 -8.75 -12.67
N PHE A 34 6.65 -8.56 -11.41
CA PHE A 34 7.12 -9.37 -10.29
C PHE A 34 6.80 -10.86 -10.51
N SER A 35 5.59 -11.18 -10.96
CA SER A 35 5.20 -12.57 -11.25
C SER A 35 6.07 -13.22 -12.33
N ARG A 36 6.48 -12.45 -13.36
CA ARG A 36 7.35 -12.93 -14.43
C ARG A 36 8.76 -13.25 -13.96
N ILE A 37 9.35 -12.40 -13.11
CA ILE A 37 10.73 -12.55 -12.64
C ILE A 37 10.88 -13.48 -11.43
N SER A 38 9.79 -13.75 -10.69
CA SER A 38 9.80 -14.60 -9.48
C SER A 38 9.52 -16.09 -9.74
N GLY A 39 9.42 -16.51 -11.01
CA GLY A 39 9.13 -17.90 -11.38
C GLY A 39 7.64 -18.26 -11.40
N LEU A 40 6.74 -17.26 -11.32
CA LEU A 40 5.28 -17.42 -11.42
C LEU A 40 4.73 -17.05 -12.80
N GLY A 41 5.60 -17.02 -13.82
CA GLY A 41 5.31 -16.42 -15.14
C GLY A 41 4.09 -16.99 -15.86
N ALA A 42 3.80 -18.29 -15.69
CA ALA A 42 2.64 -18.95 -16.28
C ALA A 42 1.29 -18.38 -15.81
N HIS A 43 1.26 -17.82 -14.59
CA HIS A 43 0.06 -17.23 -13.99
C HIS A 43 0.15 -15.71 -13.87
N ALA A 44 1.13 -15.06 -14.51
CA ALA A 44 1.41 -13.64 -14.31
C ALA A 44 0.19 -12.73 -14.54
N TRP A 45 -0.62 -13.03 -15.57
CA TRP A 45 -1.86 -12.28 -15.83
C TRP A 45 -2.93 -12.50 -14.76
N GLY A 46 -3.14 -13.75 -14.35
CA GLY A 46 -4.11 -14.07 -13.30
C GLY A 46 -3.73 -13.47 -11.95
N LEU A 47 -2.45 -13.52 -11.60
CA LEU A 47 -1.88 -12.90 -10.40
C LEU A 47 -2.00 -11.37 -10.44
N ALA A 48 -1.67 -10.74 -11.56
CA ALA A 48 -1.78 -9.29 -11.71
C ALA A 48 -3.24 -8.82 -11.62
N ILE A 49 -4.14 -9.42 -12.41
CA ILE A 49 -5.57 -9.04 -12.43
C ILE A 49 -6.21 -9.32 -11.06
N GLY A 50 -6.03 -10.53 -10.52
CA GLY A 50 -6.56 -10.89 -9.21
C GLY A 50 -5.99 -10.04 -8.08
N GLY A 51 -4.69 -9.74 -8.12
CA GLY A 51 -4.04 -8.86 -7.15
C GLY A 51 -4.55 -7.43 -7.22
N VAL A 52 -4.75 -6.86 -8.41
CA VAL A 52 -5.33 -5.51 -8.59
C VAL A 52 -6.76 -5.45 -8.08
N ILE A 53 -7.60 -6.44 -8.42
CA ILE A 53 -8.98 -6.51 -7.92
C ILE A 53 -8.97 -6.59 -6.39
N PHE A 54 -8.12 -7.44 -5.82
CA PHE A 54 -7.98 -7.57 -4.38
C PHE A 54 -7.51 -6.25 -3.73
N ILE A 55 -6.52 -5.57 -4.29
CA ILE A 55 -6.03 -4.27 -3.81
C ILE A 55 -7.12 -3.21 -3.88
N ALA A 56 -7.89 -3.15 -4.97
CA ALA A 56 -8.96 -2.18 -5.11
C ALA A 56 -10.06 -2.42 -4.05
N LEU A 57 -10.50 -3.66 -3.88
CA LEU A 57 -11.56 -4.03 -2.93
C LEU A 57 -11.10 -3.89 -1.47
N MET A 58 -10.01 -4.56 -1.11
CA MET A 58 -9.50 -4.52 0.26
C MET A 58 -8.90 -3.17 0.60
N GLY A 59 -8.20 -2.51 -0.33
CA GLY A 59 -7.72 -1.14 -0.12
C GLY A 59 -8.85 -0.18 0.19
N PHE A 60 -9.97 -0.23 -0.54
CA PHE A 60 -11.16 0.56 -0.26
C PHE A 60 -11.75 0.25 1.13
N LEU A 61 -11.99 -1.02 1.44
CA LEU A 61 -12.57 -1.42 2.72
C LEU A 61 -11.68 -1.03 3.91
N VAL A 62 -10.38 -1.35 3.83
CA VAL A 62 -9.43 -1.07 4.90
C VAL A 62 -9.18 0.43 5.05
N SER A 63 -9.06 1.18 3.95
CA SER A 63 -8.91 2.64 4.03
C SER A 63 -10.10 3.32 4.70
N THR A 64 -11.31 2.81 4.48
CA THR A 64 -12.54 3.32 5.14
C THR A 64 -12.46 3.11 6.65
N VAL A 65 -12.12 1.90 7.11
CA VAL A 65 -12.06 1.57 8.54
C VAL A 65 -10.90 2.28 9.24
N CYS A 66 -9.67 2.13 8.72
CA CYS A 66 -8.47 2.74 9.30
C CYS A 66 -8.56 4.27 9.27
N GLY A 67 -9.04 4.82 8.15
CA GLY A 67 -9.21 6.26 7.99
C GLY A 67 -10.20 6.85 8.99
N TYR A 68 -11.38 6.24 9.13
CA TYR A 68 -12.40 6.69 10.08
C TYR A 68 -11.90 6.66 11.52
N MET A 69 -11.22 5.58 11.93
CA MET A 69 -10.62 5.49 13.27
C MET A 69 -9.54 6.56 13.48
N ALA A 70 -8.68 6.78 12.48
CA ALA A 70 -7.66 7.82 12.57
C ALA A 70 -8.25 9.23 12.75
N GLY A 71 -9.32 9.55 12.01
CA GLY A 71 -9.98 10.85 12.08
C GLY A 71 -10.70 11.12 13.41
N LEU A 72 -11.17 10.06 14.10
CA LEU A 72 -11.87 10.18 15.38
C LEU A 72 -10.95 10.15 16.60
N ILE A 73 -10.06 9.17 16.66
CA ILE A 73 -9.29 8.81 17.87
C ILE A 73 -7.77 8.83 17.65
N GLY A 74 -7.30 9.18 16.45
CA GLY A 74 -5.88 9.25 16.09
C GLY A 74 -5.32 7.92 15.56
N SER A 75 -4.15 7.98 14.89
CA SER A 75 -3.47 6.81 14.33
C SER A 75 -3.10 5.75 15.36
N SER A 76 -2.77 6.14 16.59
CA SER A 76 -2.29 5.23 17.64
C SER A 76 -3.32 4.17 18.04
N ASN A 77 -4.60 4.46 17.86
CA ASN A 77 -5.70 3.52 18.11
C ASN A 77 -6.30 2.95 16.82
N SER A 78 -5.68 3.21 15.67
CA SER A 78 -6.14 2.69 14.38
C SER A 78 -5.92 1.17 14.31
N PRO A 79 -6.90 0.37 13.89
CA PRO A 79 -6.81 -1.09 13.81
C PRO A 79 -5.95 -1.58 12.63
N LEU A 80 -5.06 -0.74 12.10
CA LEU A 80 -4.29 -0.99 10.88
C LEU A 80 -3.49 -2.29 10.96
N SER A 81 -2.82 -2.55 12.08
CA SER A 81 -2.01 -3.77 12.27
C SER A 81 -2.88 -5.04 12.23
N GLY A 82 -4.00 -5.06 12.96
CA GLY A 82 -4.90 -6.21 13.02
C GLY A 82 -5.58 -6.51 11.69
N ILE A 83 -6.12 -5.48 11.03
CA ILE A 83 -6.74 -5.62 9.70
C ILE A 83 -5.68 -6.01 8.67
N GLY A 84 -4.46 -5.52 8.82
CA GLY A 84 -3.33 -5.90 8.00
C GLY A 84 -3.00 -7.39 8.02
N ILE A 85 -3.00 -8.01 9.21
CA ILE A 85 -2.83 -9.47 9.33
C ILE A 85 -3.95 -10.20 8.60
N LEU A 86 -5.20 -9.74 8.77
CA LEU A 86 -6.35 -10.34 8.07
C LEU A 86 -6.18 -10.26 6.55
N VAL A 87 -5.74 -9.11 6.01
CA VAL A 87 -5.47 -8.93 4.57
C VAL A 87 -4.44 -9.95 4.08
N VAL A 88 -3.30 -10.09 4.77
CA VAL A 88 -2.25 -11.06 4.38
C VAL A 88 -2.83 -12.48 4.37
N VAL A 89 -3.52 -12.87 5.44
CA VAL A 89 -4.06 -14.23 5.60
C VAL A 89 -5.10 -14.53 4.54
N VAL A 90 -6.06 -13.63 4.32
CA VAL A 90 -7.10 -13.80 3.29
C VAL A 90 -6.47 -13.92 1.91
N PHE A 91 -5.52 -13.03 1.57
CA PHE A 91 -4.88 -13.10 0.26
C PHE A 91 -4.04 -14.37 0.08
N ALA A 92 -3.29 -14.78 1.11
CA ALA A 92 -2.54 -16.03 1.09
C ALA A 92 -3.45 -17.25 0.88
N LEU A 93 -4.62 -17.30 1.54
CA LEU A 93 -5.60 -18.36 1.34
C LEU A 93 -6.16 -18.37 -0.10
N LEU A 94 -6.40 -17.20 -0.69
CA LEU A 94 -6.82 -17.10 -2.10
C LEU A 94 -5.73 -17.63 -3.05
N LEU A 95 -4.46 -17.33 -2.80
CA LEU A 95 -3.35 -17.87 -3.60
C LEU A 95 -3.24 -19.40 -3.45
N VAL A 96 -3.44 -19.92 -2.24
CA VAL A 96 -3.43 -21.37 -1.98
C VAL A 96 -4.58 -22.06 -2.70
N ALA A 97 -5.79 -21.54 -2.59
CA ALA A 97 -6.98 -22.11 -3.21
C ALA A 97 -6.95 -21.99 -4.75
N GLY A 98 -6.49 -20.86 -5.27
CA GLY A 98 -6.62 -20.54 -6.70
C GLY A 98 -5.49 -21.05 -7.59
N ILE A 99 -4.23 -21.04 -7.11
CA ILE A 99 -3.06 -21.20 -8.00
C ILE A 99 -2.05 -22.21 -7.44
N ARG A 100 -1.86 -22.29 -6.11
CA ARG A 100 -0.83 -23.15 -5.50
C ARG A 100 -0.93 -24.62 -5.91
N LEU A 101 -2.15 -25.14 -6.08
CA LEU A 101 -2.41 -26.53 -6.48
C LEU A 101 -1.89 -26.86 -7.90
N GLY A 102 -1.79 -25.85 -8.76
CA GLY A 102 -1.24 -25.98 -10.13
C GLY A 102 0.26 -25.70 -10.24
N LEU A 103 0.94 -25.40 -9.12
CA LEU A 103 2.34 -24.99 -9.11
C LEU A 103 3.26 -26.05 -8.47
N PRO A 104 4.51 -26.17 -8.93
CA PRO A 104 5.51 -27.05 -8.33
C PRO A 104 5.79 -26.65 -6.87
N ALA A 105 6.22 -27.61 -6.05
CA ALA A 105 6.47 -27.40 -4.62
C ALA A 105 7.50 -26.28 -4.32
N THR A 106 8.40 -26.02 -5.26
CA THR A 106 9.41 -24.97 -5.20
C THR A 106 8.85 -23.55 -5.31
N ALA A 107 7.62 -23.37 -5.80
CA ALA A 107 6.99 -22.05 -5.98
C ALA A 107 6.54 -21.38 -4.66
N GLY A 108 6.63 -22.08 -3.53
CA GLY A 108 6.14 -21.57 -2.24
C GLY A 108 6.75 -20.22 -1.84
N ARG A 109 8.07 -20.04 -2.00
CA ARG A 109 8.75 -18.77 -1.65
C ARG A 109 8.28 -17.60 -2.52
N ALA A 110 8.06 -17.85 -3.82
CA ALA A 110 7.58 -16.84 -4.75
C ALA A 110 6.14 -16.41 -4.41
N LEU A 111 5.28 -17.36 -4.02
CA LEU A 111 3.91 -17.07 -3.59
C LEU A 111 3.86 -16.27 -2.29
N VAL A 112 4.71 -16.59 -1.32
CA VAL A 112 4.83 -15.81 -0.08
C VAL A 112 5.29 -14.38 -0.40
N ALA A 113 6.33 -14.22 -1.22
CA ALA A 113 6.81 -12.91 -1.62
C ALA A 113 5.73 -12.11 -2.37
N PHE A 114 4.97 -12.76 -3.26
CA PHE A 114 3.85 -12.14 -3.95
C PHE A 114 2.73 -11.71 -2.99
N ALA A 115 2.40 -12.55 -2.00
CA ALA A 115 1.39 -12.23 -0.99
C ALA A 115 1.78 -11.01 -0.16
N LEU A 116 3.03 -10.96 0.30
CA LEU A 116 3.58 -9.82 1.03
C LEU A 116 3.62 -8.56 0.16
N PHE A 117 3.96 -8.69 -1.11
CA PHE A 117 4.00 -7.55 -2.02
C PHE A 117 2.61 -6.94 -2.24
N VAL A 118 1.60 -7.75 -2.58
CA VAL A 118 0.21 -7.28 -2.69
C VAL A 118 -0.28 -6.66 -1.39
N THR A 119 0.02 -7.30 -0.26
CA THR A 119 -0.41 -6.77 1.04
C THR A 119 0.28 -5.45 1.38
N SER A 120 1.55 -5.26 1.05
CA SER A 120 2.23 -3.99 1.27
C SER A 120 1.57 -2.82 0.54
N VAL A 121 0.99 -3.06 -0.65
CA VAL A 121 0.23 -2.03 -1.38
C VAL A 121 -1.06 -1.68 -0.63
N VAL A 122 -1.79 -2.69 -0.12
CA VAL A 122 -2.98 -2.45 0.70
C VAL A 122 -2.64 -1.69 1.98
N PHE A 123 -1.53 -2.03 2.63
CA PHE A 123 -1.04 -1.32 3.82
C PHE A 123 -0.68 0.14 3.51
N ALA A 124 -0.04 0.40 2.37
CA ALA A 124 0.26 1.76 1.94
C ALA A 124 -1.03 2.57 1.76
N VAL A 125 -2.04 2.00 1.09
CA VAL A 125 -3.36 2.64 0.92
C VAL A 125 -4.00 2.96 2.28
N ALA A 126 -4.00 2.00 3.21
CA ALA A 126 -4.56 2.19 4.56
C ALA A 126 -3.82 3.25 5.37
N SER A 127 -2.48 3.24 5.33
CA SER A 127 -1.63 4.17 6.06
C SER A 127 -1.78 5.60 5.54
N ILE A 128 -1.84 5.79 4.22
CA ILE A 128 -2.07 7.11 3.63
C ILE A 128 -3.48 7.62 3.90
N ALA A 129 -4.51 6.75 3.86
CA ALA A 129 -5.87 7.15 4.25
C ALA A 129 -5.95 7.58 5.72
N ASN A 130 -5.25 6.87 6.60
CA ASN A 130 -5.12 7.18 8.01
C ASN A 130 -4.45 8.55 8.24
N ASN A 131 -3.38 8.87 7.49
CA ASN A 131 -2.74 10.19 7.56
C ASN A 131 -3.65 11.29 7.00
N ASN A 132 -4.25 11.07 5.83
CA ASN A 132 -5.12 12.03 5.17
C ASN A 132 -6.27 12.49 6.07
N LEU A 133 -6.97 11.57 6.74
CA LEU A 133 -8.10 11.95 7.61
C LEU A 133 -7.66 12.64 8.90
N GLN A 134 -6.45 12.39 9.40
CA GLN A 134 -5.88 13.16 10.52
C GLN A 134 -5.46 14.56 10.10
N ASP A 135 -4.86 14.70 8.91
CA ASP A 135 -4.50 15.99 8.34
C ASP A 135 -5.75 16.84 8.11
N LEU A 136 -6.81 16.25 7.53
CA LEU A 136 -8.08 16.91 7.32
C LEU A 136 -8.74 17.33 8.64
N LYS A 137 -8.70 16.47 9.66
CA LYS A 137 -9.23 16.82 11.00
C LYS A 137 -8.47 18.00 11.60
N THR A 138 -7.14 17.98 11.54
CA THR A 138 -6.30 19.07 12.04
C THR A 138 -6.51 20.35 11.24
N GLY A 139 -6.64 20.23 9.91
CA GLY A 139 -6.93 21.33 9.02
C GLY A 139 -8.27 21.99 9.28
N GLN A 140 -9.31 21.20 9.56
CA GLN A 140 -10.62 21.70 9.97
C GLN A 140 -10.55 22.52 11.26
N LEU A 141 -9.69 22.16 12.21
CA LEU A 141 -9.53 22.91 13.48
C LEU A 141 -8.87 24.28 13.29
N VAL A 142 -8.15 24.49 12.19
CA VAL A 142 -7.46 25.76 11.87
C VAL A 142 -8.05 26.44 10.62
N ASP A 143 -9.29 26.08 10.24
CA ASP A 143 -10.02 26.62 9.10
C ASP A 143 -9.28 26.51 7.74
N ALA A 144 -8.47 25.45 7.57
CA ALA A 144 -7.76 25.18 6.34
C ALA A 144 -8.70 24.73 5.20
N THR A 145 -8.20 24.80 3.96
CA THR A 145 -8.90 24.29 2.77
C THR A 145 -8.54 22.82 2.53
N PRO A 146 -9.48 21.86 2.63
CA PRO A 146 -9.21 20.42 2.49
C PRO A 146 -8.44 20.04 1.23
N ALA A 147 -8.84 20.57 0.08
CA ALA A 147 -8.20 20.25 -1.20
C ALA A 147 -6.70 20.60 -1.22
N LYS A 148 -6.29 21.68 -0.54
CA LYS A 148 -4.88 22.08 -0.48
C LYS A 148 -4.05 21.08 0.33
N GLN A 149 -4.62 20.54 1.42
CA GLN A 149 -3.95 19.56 2.26
C GLN A 149 -3.79 18.22 1.53
N GLN A 150 -4.83 17.78 0.84
CA GLN A 150 -4.77 16.55 0.04
C GLN A 150 -3.71 16.64 -1.07
N TRP A 151 -3.64 17.76 -1.79
CA TRP A 151 -2.58 17.97 -2.78
C TRP A 151 -1.18 18.04 -2.15
N ALA A 152 -1.03 18.69 -0.99
CA ALA A 152 0.23 18.68 -0.25
C ALA A 152 0.65 17.26 0.16
N LEU A 153 -0.31 16.42 0.59
CA LEU A 153 -0.06 15.01 0.91
C LEU A 153 0.40 14.23 -0.33
N VAL A 154 -0.22 14.44 -1.49
CA VAL A 154 0.21 13.82 -2.76
C VAL A 154 1.67 14.18 -3.08
N VAL A 155 2.05 15.45 -2.94
CA VAL A 155 3.44 15.90 -3.14
C VAL A 155 4.38 15.23 -2.14
N GLY A 156 4.00 15.15 -0.87
CA GLY A 156 4.77 14.48 0.18
C GLY A 156 5.00 12.99 -0.11
N VAL A 157 3.95 12.29 -0.58
CA VAL A 157 4.05 10.88 -0.99
C VAL A 157 5.00 10.70 -2.18
N ILE A 158 4.92 11.57 -3.19
CA ILE A 158 5.84 11.53 -4.34
C ILE A 158 7.28 11.75 -3.90
N ALA A 159 7.53 12.78 -3.08
CA ALA A 159 8.86 13.06 -2.55
C ALA A 159 9.39 11.88 -1.72
N GLY A 160 8.57 11.30 -0.84
CA GLY A 160 8.92 10.12 -0.06
C GLY A 160 9.23 8.91 -0.93
N ALA A 161 8.42 8.64 -1.96
CA ALA A 161 8.64 7.53 -2.89
C ALA A 161 9.92 7.69 -3.73
N LEU A 162 10.38 8.92 -3.98
CA LEU A 162 11.63 9.18 -4.70
C LEU A 162 12.87 9.09 -3.80
N VAL A 163 12.74 9.43 -2.51
CA VAL A 163 13.89 9.52 -1.59
C VAL A 163 14.09 8.24 -0.78
N ILE A 164 13.01 7.64 -0.27
CA ILE A 164 13.11 6.51 0.66
C ILE A 164 13.71 5.26 0.01
N PRO A 165 13.25 4.78 -1.18
CA PRO A 165 13.78 3.56 -1.76
C PRO A 165 15.29 3.61 -2.09
N PRO A 166 15.86 4.67 -2.70
CA PRO A 166 17.31 4.77 -2.92
C PRO A 166 18.11 4.78 -1.61
N VAL A 167 17.59 5.42 -0.56
CA VAL A 167 18.24 5.41 0.76
C VAL A 167 18.22 4.01 1.35
N LEU A 168 17.09 3.30 1.28
CA LEU A 168 17.00 1.91 1.73
C LEU A 168 17.92 0.99 0.92
N ASP A 169 18.07 1.23 -0.38
CA ASP A 169 18.98 0.47 -1.23
C ASP A 169 20.45 0.71 -0.87
N LEU A 170 20.84 1.96 -0.62
CA LEU A 170 22.18 2.30 -0.14
C LEU A 170 22.50 1.62 1.20
N LEU A 171 21.56 1.66 2.14
CA LEU A 171 21.69 1.00 3.44
C LEU A 171 21.80 -0.52 3.27
N ASN A 172 20.99 -1.11 2.38
CA ASN A 172 21.06 -2.54 2.08
C ASN A 172 22.43 -2.94 1.49
N HIS A 173 23.00 -2.14 0.60
CA HIS A 173 24.35 -2.39 0.05
C HIS A 173 25.45 -2.26 1.11
N ALA A 174 25.31 -1.34 2.06
CA ALA A 174 26.31 -1.09 3.10
C ALA A 174 26.28 -2.14 4.23
N TYR A 175 25.09 -2.56 4.64
CA TYR A 175 24.88 -3.33 5.86
C TYR A 175 24.18 -4.68 5.63
N GLY A 176 23.37 -4.79 4.58
CA GLY A 176 22.47 -5.92 4.33
C GLY A 176 21.33 -6.02 5.35
N PHE A 177 20.32 -6.84 5.05
CA PHE A 177 19.22 -7.12 5.98
C PHE A 177 19.46 -8.42 6.75
N LEU A 178 19.04 -8.45 8.02
CA LEU A 178 19.18 -9.64 8.85
C LEU A 178 18.41 -10.82 8.21
N GLY A 179 19.08 -11.99 8.12
CA GLY A 179 18.55 -13.18 7.44
C GLY A 179 18.90 -13.31 5.96
N THR A 180 19.59 -12.35 5.35
CA THR A 180 20.15 -12.50 4.00
C THR A 180 21.45 -13.33 4.03
N PRO A 181 21.65 -14.30 3.10
CA PRO A 181 22.87 -15.10 3.06
C PRO A 181 24.12 -14.23 2.87
N GLY A 182 25.14 -14.42 3.71
CA GLY A 182 26.42 -13.71 3.61
C GLY A 182 26.49 -12.37 4.35
N VAL A 183 25.41 -11.95 5.01
CA VAL A 183 25.39 -10.70 5.79
C VAL A 183 25.79 -10.94 7.25
N ASN A 184 26.69 -10.09 7.77
CA ASN A 184 27.15 -10.17 9.15
C ASN A 184 26.02 -9.74 10.11
N PRO A 185 25.52 -10.62 11.00
CA PRO A 185 24.41 -10.31 11.90
C PRO A 185 24.68 -9.14 12.85
N ALA A 186 25.95 -8.86 13.18
CA ALA A 186 26.32 -7.76 14.08
C ALA A 186 26.21 -6.37 13.42
N ARG A 187 26.12 -6.31 12.09
CA ARG A 187 26.06 -5.07 11.31
C ARG A 187 24.80 -4.94 10.45
N ALA A 188 23.99 -5.99 10.40
CA ALA A 188 22.80 -6.05 9.57
C ALA A 188 21.72 -5.07 10.04
N LEU A 189 20.94 -4.58 9.08
CA LEU A 189 19.76 -3.76 9.34
C LEU A 189 18.61 -4.66 9.84
N ALA A 190 17.86 -4.11 10.81
CA ALA A 190 16.79 -4.72 11.60
C ALA A 190 17.29 -5.63 12.74
N ARG A 191 17.07 -5.17 13.98
CA ARG A 191 17.08 -5.98 15.20
C ARG A 191 15.65 -6.22 15.63
#